data_AF-A0A1G9ZCY0-F1
#
_entry.id   AF-A0A1G9ZCY0-F1
#
_cell.length_a   1.000
_cell.length_b   1.000
_cell.length_c   1.000
_cell.angle_alpha   90.00
_cell.angle_beta   90.00
_cell.angle_gamma   90.00
#
_symmetry.space_group_name_H-M   'P 1'
#
loop_
_entity.id
_entity.type
_entity.pdbx_description
1 polymer ?
#
loop_
_entity_poly.entity_id
_entity_poly.type
_entity_poly.pdbx_seq_one_letter_code
_entity_poly.pdbx_strand_id
1 'polypeptide(L)'
;MRKVSRVFAAVVLAVGVAVLSSVSASAEAKMHRGESGCFTYSYKQGGVQMNTTVYYHNKCKGSATITIVPQKSGLICSPEKIRVKGGDYGDYTMWCDSVRRVEGTWS
;
A
#
# COMPACT_ATOMS: atom_id res chain seq x y z
N MET A 1 -25.98 65.08 -21.55
CA MET A 1 -27.13 64.96 -20.63
C MET A 1 -28.14 63.98 -21.22
N ARG A 2 -28.80 63.22 -20.32
CA ARG A 2 -29.98 62.34 -20.47
C ARG A 2 -29.77 60.90 -20.99
N LYS A 3 -29.82 60.04 -19.98
CA LYS A 3 -29.99 58.59 -19.89
C LYS A 3 -31.17 58.06 -20.73
N VAL A 4 -30.98 56.91 -21.37
CA VAL A 4 -31.98 55.84 -21.54
C VAL A 4 -31.21 54.57 -21.96
N SER A 5 -31.12 53.52 -21.16
CA SER A 5 -32.14 52.55 -20.73
C SER A 5 -32.11 51.30 -21.62
N ARG A 6 -31.85 50.15 -21.00
CA ARG A 6 -32.62 48.88 -21.09
C ARG A 6 -31.69 47.68 -20.87
N VAL A 7 -31.94 47.04 -19.74
CA VAL A 7 -31.52 45.70 -19.37
C VAL A 7 -32.03 44.72 -20.43
N PHE A 8 -31.15 43.86 -20.93
CA PHE A 8 -31.53 42.56 -21.48
C PHE A 8 -30.67 41.49 -20.82
N ALA A 9 -31.31 40.77 -19.90
CA ALA A 9 -30.79 39.54 -19.32
C ALA A 9 -30.84 38.46 -20.40
N ALA A 10 -29.67 38.00 -20.87
CA ALA A 10 -29.57 36.79 -21.66
C ALA A 10 -29.13 35.65 -20.72
N VAL A 11 -30.11 34.88 -20.25
CA VAL A 11 -29.86 33.58 -19.63
C VAL A 11 -29.53 32.61 -20.74
N VAL A 12 -28.25 32.26 -20.88
CA VAL A 12 -27.83 31.16 -21.74
C VAL A 12 -27.71 29.91 -20.87
N LEU A 13 -28.75 29.08 -20.92
CA LEU A 13 -28.72 27.69 -20.47
C LEU A 13 -27.93 26.87 -21.51
N ALA A 14 -26.63 26.72 -21.29
CA ALA A 14 -25.84 25.70 -21.98
C ALA A 14 -25.82 24.43 -21.10
N VAL A 15 -26.74 23.52 -21.42
CA VAL A 15 -26.76 22.14 -20.94
C VAL A 15 -25.47 21.44 -21.38
N GLY A 16 -24.86 20.72 -20.44
CA GLY A 16 -23.48 20.27 -20.53
C GLY A 16 -23.20 19.12 -21.51
N VAL A 17 -21.91 18.92 -21.71
CA VAL A 17 -21.28 17.60 -21.71
C VAL A 17 -19.99 17.76 -20.93
N ALA A 18 -20.07 17.67 -19.60
CA ALA A 18 -18.89 17.31 -18.83
C ALA A 18 -18.61 15.86 -19.23
N VAL A 19 -17.66 15.66 -20.14
CA VAL A 19 -17.02 14.36 -20.29
C VAL A 19 -16.37 14.12 -18.95
N LEU A 20 -17.09 13.42 -18.07
CA LEU A 20 -16.51 12.77 -16.91
C LEU A 20 -15.57 11.74 -17.54
N SER A 21 -14.35 12.17 -17.83
CA SER A 21 -13.21 11.29 -17.87
C SER A 21 -13.26 10.61 -16.51
N SER A 22 -13.83 9.41 -16.48
CA SER A 22 -13.57 8.45 -15.44
C SER A 22 -12.08 8.19 -15.53
N VAL A 23 -11.30 9.07 -14.88
CA VAL A 23 -10.08 8.65 -14.23
C VAL A 23 -10.56 7.59 -13.25
N SER A 24 -10.63 6.35 -13.74
CA SER A 24 -10.55 5.18 -12.90
C SER A 24 -9.29 5.44 -12.10
N ALA A 25 -9.46 5.98 -10.90
CA ALA A 25 -8.44 5.96 -9.88
C ALA A 25 -8.24 4.48 -9.62
N SER A 26 -7.38 3.86 -10.42
CA SER A 26 -6.75 2.59 -10.11
C SER A 26 -6.24 2.79 -8.71
N ALA A 27 -6.89 2.16 -7.72
CA ALA A 27 -6.48 2.24 -6.34
C ALA A 27 -4.99 1.86 -6.33
N GLU A 28 -4.12 2.86 -6.21
CA GLU A 28 -2.69 2.64 -6.17
C GLU A 28 -2.47 1.78 -4.94
N ALA A 29 -2.24 0.48 -5.16
CA ALA A 29 -2.06 -0.43 -4.05
C ALA A 29 -0.85 0.07 -3.25
N LYS A 30 -1.14 0.50 -2.02
CA LYS A 30 -0.25 1.31 -1.19
C LYS A 30 0.93 0.44 -0.78
N MET A 31 2.14 0.92 -1.04
CA MET A 31 3.34 0.26 -0.53
C MET A 31 3.48 0.58 0.96
N HIS A 32 3.39 -0.45 1.80
CA HIS A 32 3.72 -0.37 3.21
C HIS A 32 5.23 -0.51 3.37
N ARG A 33 5.81 0.35 4.21
CA ARG A 33 7.23 0.33 4.55
C ARG A 33 7.35 0.51 6.06
N GLY A 34 8.34 -0.12 6.65
CA GLY A 34 8.59 0.04 8.08
C GLY A 34 9.94 -0.52 8.49
N GLU A 35 10.22 -0.33 9.76
CA GLU A 35 11.38 -0.93 10.43
C GLU A 35 10.90 -1.70 11.66
N SER A 36 11.57 -2.82 11.96
CA SER A 36 11.32 -3.59 13.16
C SER A 36 12.61 -4.27 13.60
N GLY A 37 13.08 -3.95 14.80
CA GLY A 37 14.43 -4.31 15.24
C GLY A 37 15.48 -3.81 14.23
N CYS A 38 16.28 -4.74 13.71
CA CYS A 38 17.29 -4.46 12.68
C CYS A 38 16.78 -4.57 11.23
N PHE A 39 15.51 -4.92 11.02
CA PHE A 39 14.98 -5.09 9.68
C PHE A 39 14.35 -3.80 9.16
N THR A 40 14.71 -3.41 7.93
CA THR A 40 13.79 -2.64 7.09
C THR A 40 12.93 -3.61 6.31
N TYR A 41 11.67 -3.27 6.08
CA TYR A 41 10.78 -4.09 5.27
C TYR A 41 9.84 -3.25 4.44
N SER A 42 9.36 -3.84 3.36
CA SER A 42 8.29 -3.29 2.55
C SER A 42 7.42 -4.39 1.97
N TYR A 43 6.13 -4.09 1.83
CA TYR A 43 5.19 -4.98 1.15
C TYR A 43 4.08 -4.14 0.55
N LYS A 44 3.53 -4.60 -0.56
CA LYS A 44 2.31 -4.04 -1.11
C LYS A 44 1.16 -4.84 -0.51
N GLN A 45 0.25 -4.17 0.20
CA GLN A 45 -0.95 -4.88 0.64
C GLN A 45 -1.78 -5.23 -0.60
N GLY A 46 -2.09 -6.52 -0.77
CA GLY A 46 -2.88 -7.00 -1.89
C GLY A 46 -4.29 -6.41 -1.85
N GLY A 47 -4.82 -6.07 -3.03
CA GLY A 47 -6.26 -6.00 -3.26
C GLY A 47 -6.82 -7.42 -3.38
N VAL A 48 -7.59 -7.71 -4.44
CA VAL A 48 -8.13 -9.07 -4.75
C VAL A 48 -7.06 -10.16 -4.99
N GLN A 49 -5.78 -9.83 -4.80
CA GLN A 49 -4.64 -10.73 -4.98
C GLN A 49 -4.49 -11.58 -3.72
N MET A 50 -4.49 -12.91 -3.90
CA MET A 50 -4.41 -13.90 -2.81
C MET A 50 -2.99 -14.03 -2.23
N ASN A 51 -2.03 -13.23 -2.68
CA ASN A 51 -0.65 -13.29 -2.22
C ASN A 51 -0.08 -11.92 -1.87
N THR A 52 0.81 -11.91 -0.89
CA THR A 52 1.55 -10.72 -0.46
C THR A 52 3.03 -11.07 -0.37
N THR A 53 3.88 -10.32 -1.09
CA THR A 53 5.32 -10.44 -1.00
C THR A 53 5.87 -9.37 -0.07
N VAL A 54 6.60 -9.81 0.96
CA VAL A 54 7.30 -8.96 1.91
C VAL A 54 8.79 -9.00 1.59
N TYR A 55 9.33 -7.85 1.23
CA TYR A 55 10.76 -7.63 1.04
C TYR A 55 11.35 -7.14 2.36
N TYR A 56 12.52 -7.63 2.73
CA TYR A 56 13.19 -7.25 3.97
C TYR A 56 14.71 -7.19 3.80
N HIS A 57 15.35 -6.36 4.62
CA HIS A 57 16.81 -6.23 4.70
C HIS A 57 17.25 -6.16 6.16
N ASN A 58 18.15 -7.05 6.54
CA ASN A 58 18.76 -7.09 7.87
C ASN A 58 19.94 -6.11 7.94
N LYS A 59 19.74 -4.96 8.60
CA LYS A 59 20.77 -3.95 8.80
C LYS A 59 21.76 -4.26 9.94
N CYS A 60 21.50 -5.30 10.74
CA CYS A 60 22.41 -5.72 11.80
C CYS A 60 23.69 -6.34 11.20
N LYS A 61 24.79 -6.36 11.97
CA LYS A 61 26.01 -7.10 11.61
C LYS A 61 25.89 -8.61 11.81
N GLY A 62 25.01 -9.03 12.72
CA GLY A 62 24.76 -10.44 13.03
C GLY A 62 23.43 -10.94 12.47
N SER A 63 23.25 -12.26 12.50
CA SER A 63 21.99 -12.88 12.10
C SER A 63 20.84 -12.42 12.98
N ALA A 64 19.69 -12.15 12.38
CA ALA A 64 18.46 -11.74 13.04
C ALA A 64 17.30 -12.57 12.48
N THR A 65 16.19 -12.66 13.21
CA THR A 65 14.98 -13.33 12.74
C THR A 65 13.91 -12.31 12.43
N ILE A 66 13.32 -12.37 11.24
CA ILE A 66 12.12 -11.62 10.90
C ILE A 66 10.92 -12.56 10.96
N THR A 67 9.87 -12.13 11.66
CA THR A 67 8.59 -12.83 11.75
C THR A 67 7.54 -12.05 10.99
N ILE A 68 6.94 -12.67 9.99
CA ILE A 68 5.91 -12.05 9.15
C ILE A 68 4.58 -12.68 9.53
N VAL A 69 3.66 -11.85 10.04
CA VAL A 69 2.38 -12.32 10.61
C VAL A 69 1.24 -11.94 9.66
N PRO A 70 0.49 -12.89 9.10
CA PRO A 70 -0.66 -12.60 8.25
C PRO A 70 -1.81 -11.97 9.05
N GLN A 71 -2.68 -11.20 8.39
CA GLN A 71 -3.84 -10.55 9.03
C GLN A 71 -4.90 -11.54 9.49
N LYS A 72 -5.13 -12.58 8.69
CA LYS A 72 -5.97 -13.72 9.03
C LYS A 72 -5.09 -14.91 9.37
N SER A 73 -5.48 -15.67 10.39
CA SER A 73 -4.84 -16.94 10.72
C SER A 73 -5.73 -18.09 10.24
N GLY A 74 -5.12 -19.13 9.67
CA GLY A 74 -5.83 -20.32 9.21
C GLY A 74 -4.85 -21.39 8.69
N LEU A 75 -5.38 -22.50 8.18
CA LEU A 75 -4.58 -23.63 7.65
C LEU A 75 -3.53 -23.20 6.61
N ILE A 76 -3.82 -22.15 5.83
CA ILE A 76 -2.93 -21.64 4.77
C ILE A 76 -2.16 -20.39 5.24
N CYS A 77 -2.65 -19.71 6.27
CA CYS A 77 -2.11 -18.43 6.75
C CYS A 77 -1.57 -18.59 8.16
N SER A 78 -0.26 -18.84 8.24
CA SER A 78 0.49 -18.94 9.50
C SER A 78 1.63 -17.92 9.55
N PRO A 79 2.06 -17.48 10.75
CA PRO A 79 3.26 -16.67 10.88
C PRO A 79 4.48 -17.41 10.35
N GLU A 80 5.29 -16.73 9.52
CA GLU A 80 6.55 -17.26 9.02
C GLU A 80 7.72 -16.63 9.77
N LYS A 81 8.73 -17.43 10.13
CA LYS A 81 9.94 -16.99 10.82
C LYS A 81 11.16 -17.28 9.96
N ILE A 82 11.87 -16.22 9.57
CA ILE A 82 12.99 -16.32 8.65
C ILE A 82 14.24 -15.78 9.33
N ARG A 83 15.27 -16.62 9.45
CA ARG A 83 16.58 -16.22 9.96
C ARG A 83 17.43 -15.67 8.81
N VAL A 84 17.85 -14.42 8.93
CA VAL A 84 18.57 -13.66 7.90
C VAL A 84 19.93 -13.26 8.45
N LYS A 85 21.02 -13.49 7.70
CA LYS A 85 22.36 -13.09 8.14
C LYS A 85 22.49 -11.56 8.17
N GLY A 86 23.51 -11.05 8.85
CA GLY A 86 23.75 -9.62 8.90
C GLY A 86 24.09 -9.03 7.54
N GLY A 87 23.47 -7.92 7.17
CA GLY A 87 23.64 -7.27 5.86
C GLY A 87 22.82 -7.89 4.72
N ASP A 88 22.25 -9.09 4.91
CA ASP A 88 21.51 -9.80 3.87
C ASP A 88 20.08 -9.26 3.72
N TYR A 89 19.56 -9.36 2.50
CA TYR A 89 18.19 -9.05 2.13
C TYR A 89 17.49 -10.29 1.58
N GLY A 90 16.16 -10.24 1.51
CA GLY A 90 15.36 -11.30 0.92
C GLY A 90 13.91 -10.89 0.76
N ASP A 91 13.12 -11.83 0.28
CA ASP A 91 11.69 -11.69 0.16
C ASP A 91 10.98 -12.98 0.58
N TYR A 92 9.73 -12.82 0.99
CA TYR A 92 8.85 -13.93 1.30
C TYR A 92 7.46 -13.65 0.75
N THR A 93 6.95 -14.59 -0.04
CA THR A 93 5.60 -14.52 -0.57
C THR A 93 4.68 -15.46 0.20
N MET A 94 3.72 -14.88 0.91
CA MET A 94 2.63 -15.63 1.54
C MET A 94 1.42 -15.67 0.62
N TRP A 95 0.68 -16.77 0.65
CA TRP A 95 -0.64 -16.91 0.02
C TRP A 95 -1.75 -16.44 0.95
N CYS A 96 -1.61 -15.20 1.42
CA CYS A 96 -2.60 -14.52 2.24
C CYS A 96 -2.83 -13.12 1.68
N ASP A 97 -4.07 -12.66 1.78
CA ASP A 97 -4.54 -11.37 1.29
C ASP A 97 -3.78 -10.19 1.92
N SER A 98 -3.23 -10.35 3.12
CA SER A 98 -2.68 -9.23 3.89
C SER A 98 -1.73 -9.61 5.03
N VAL A 99 -0.83 -8.67 5.35
CA VAL A 99 0.10 -8.73 6.48
C VAL A 99 -0.45 -7.93 7.65
N ARG A 100 -0.52 -8.53 8.84
CA ARG A 100 -0.90 -7.84 10.10
C ARG A 100 0.23 -6.99 10.63
N ARG A 101 1.42 -7.60 10.72
CA ARG A 101 2.62 -7.00 11.31
C ARG A 101 3.87 -7.76 10.88
N VAL A 102 5.00 -7.07 10.98
CA VAL A 102 6.34 -7.61 10.75
C VAL A 102 7.17 -7.34 12.01
N GLU A 103 7.80 -8.37 12.55
CA GLU A 103 8.53 -8.31 13.82
C GLU A 103 9.97 -8.79 13.63
N GLY A 104 10.94 -7.92 13.86
CA GLY A 104 12.36 -8.28 13.89
C GLY A 104 12.81 -8.62 15.31
N THR A 105 13.40 -9.79 15.51
CA THR A 105 14.02 -10.20 16.77
C THR A 105 15.50 -10.51 16.56
N TRP A 106 16.31 -10.10 17.53
CA TRP A 106 17.74 -10.44 17.58
C TRP A 106 17.94 -11.55 18.60
N SER A 107 18.86 -12.48 18.32
CA SER A 107 19.16 -13.65 19.16
C SER A 107 20.65 -13.70 19.42
#